data_AF-A0A4U8SGK6-F1
#
_entry.id   AF-A0A4U8SGK6-F1
#
_cell.length_a   1.000
_cell.length_b   1.000
_cell.length_c   1.000
_cell.angle_alpha   90.00
_cell.angle_beta   90.00
_cell.angle_gamma   90.00
#
_symmetry.space_group_name_H-M   'P 1'
#
loop_
_entity.id
_entity.type
_entity.pdbx_description
1 polymer ?
#
loop_
_entity_poly.entity_id
_entity_poly.type
_entity_poly.pdbx_seq_one_letter_code
_entity_poly.pdbx_strand_id
1 'polypeptide(L)'
;MFATSMSYAGGFNAQMQAYIEELKVEAKQANPQFVDFDAKRGEAIFSTKNKGKNDALLSCQSCHNADLKTSATNIFTNKTLEPLAPSVNPARLSDVKEVKKWLKRNFKDVFLREGNAQEKGDVLYYIVSQ
;
A
#
# COMPACT_ATOMS: atom_id res chain seq x y z
N MET A 1 -0.25 14.87 -22.26
CA MET A 1 -1.17 14.98 -21.10
C MET A 1 -0.29 14.96 -19.86
N PHE A 2 -0.16 16.10 -19.18
CA PHE A 2 0.66 16.20 -17.97
C PHE A 2 -0.05 15.44 -16.86
N ALA A 3 0.59 14.41 -16.31
CA ALA A 3 0.13 13.77 -15.09
C ALA A 3 0.23 14.83 -13.98
N THR A 4 -0.92 15.32 -13.54
CA THR A 4 -1.03 16.19 -12.38
C THR A 4 -0.50 15.40 -11.19
N SER A 5 0.70 15.75 -10.72
CA SER A 5 1.23 15.24 -9.45
C SER A 5 0.25 15.68 -8.36
N MET A 6 -0.67 14.80 -7.96
CA MET A 6 -1.44 15.02 -6.75
C MET A 6 -0.44 15.04 -5.60
N SER A 7 -0.23 16.21 -5.01
CA SER A 7 0.65 16.35 -3.85
C SER A 7 0.05 15.61 -2.66
N TYR A 8 0.50 14.38 -2.44
CA TYR A 8 0.13 13.53 -1.29
C TYR A 8 0.74 13.99 0.04
N ALA A 9 1.49 15.10 0.03
CA ALA A 9 2.18 15.66 1.19
C ALA A 9 1.25 15.92 2.40
N GLY A 10 -0.05 16.15 2.18
CA GLY A 10 -1.04 16.38 3.23
C GLY A 10 -1.66 15.14 3.88
N GLY A 11 -1.41 13.94 3.36
CA GLY A 11 -2.07 12.70 3.83
C GLY A 11 -1.32 11.91 4.90
N PHE A 12 -0.05 12.23 5.14
CA PHE A 12 0.82 11.48 6.07
C PHE A 12 1.29 12.35 7.23
N ASN A 13 1.46 11.75 8.41
CA ASN A 13 2.16 12.41 9.51
C ASN A 13 3.67 12.50 9.23
N ALA A 14 4.40 13.27 10.06
CA ALA A 14 5.83 13.53 9.85
C ALA A 14 6.70 12.26 9.76
N GLN A 15 6.41 11.23 10.57
CA GLN A 15 7.17 9.98 10.55
C GLN A 15 6.94 9.21 9.25
N MET A 16 5.69 9.19 8.78
CA MET A 16 5.34 8.55 7.52
C MET A 16 5.83 9.33 6.31
N GLN A 17 5.86 10.66 6.36
CA GLN A 17 6.53 11.48 5.35
C GLN A 17 8.03 11.13 5.26
N ALA A 18 8.72 11.00 6.38
CA ALA A 18 10.12 10.57 6.40
C ALA A 18 10.30 9.18 5.75
N TYR A 19 9.40 8.23 6.04
CA TYR A 19 9.44 6.92 5.40
C TYR A 19 9.13 6.96 3.89
N ILE A 20 8.22 7.82 3.45
CA ILE A 20 7.97 8.05 2.02
C ILE A 20 9.22 8.59 1.32
N GLU A 21 9.95 9.51 1.94
CA GLU A 21 11.22 10.01 1.38
C GLU A 21 12.32 8.93 1.36
N GLU A 22 12.42 8.08 2.39
CA GLU A 22 13.30 6.88 2.36
C GLU A 22 12.98 6.00 1.14
N LEU A 23 11.69 5.71 0.89
CA LEU A 23 11.27 4.90 -0.26
C LEU A 23 11.58 5.60 -1.59
N LYS A 24 11.46 6.92 -1.68
CA LYS A 24 11.79 7.67 -2.92
C LYS A 24 13.28 7.54 -3.23
N VAL A 25 14.14 7.64 -2.22
CA VAL A 25 15.59 7.43 -2.38
C VAL A 25 15.89 6.02 -2.87
N GLU A 26 15.31 5.00 -2.24
CA GLU A 26 15.49 3.59 -2.64
C GLU A 26 14.96 3.33 -4.06
N ALA A 27 13.79 3.87 -4.40
CA ALA A 27 13.20 3.75 -5.74
C ALA A 27 14.05 4.42 -6.81
N LYS A 28 14.63 5.60 -6.53
CA LYS A 28 15.51 6.31 -7.45
C LYS A 28 16.84 5.58 -7.67
N GLN A 29 17.38 4.95 -6.63
CA GLN A 29 18.57 4.10 -6.73
C GLN A 29 18.33 2.87 -7.60
N ALA A 30 17.17 2.21 -7.44
CA ALA A 30 16.80 1.04 -8.23
C ALA A 30 16.40 1.39 -9.67
N ASN A 31 15.79 2.56 -9.88
CA ASN A 31 15.35 3.05 -11.18
C ASN A 31 15.64 4.55 -11.31
N PRO A 32 16.68 4.97 -12.06
CA PRO A 32 16.99 6.38 -12.29
C PRO A 32 15.87 7.17 -12.99
N GLN A 33 14.92 6.50 -13.66
CA GLN A 33 13.75 7.13 -14.27
C GLN A 33 12.59 7.32 -13.30
N PHE A 34 12.70 6.85 -12.06
CA PHE A 34 11.72 7.11 -11.01
C PHE A 34 11.53 8.63 -10.84
N VAL A 35 10.28 9.07 -10.89
CA VAL A 35 9.87 10.47 -10.70
C VAL A 35 9.20 10.61 -9.34
N ASP A 36 8.09 9.90 -9.15
CA ASP A 36 7.35 9.85 -7.89
C ASP A 36 6.46 8.60 -7.85
N PHE A 37 5.84 8.34 -6.70
CA PHE A 37 4.81 7.33 -6.54
C PHE A 37 3.50 7.75 -7.20
N ASP A 38 2.68 6.76 -7.57
CA ASP A 38 1.44 6.94 -8.31
C ASP A 38 0.33 6.05 -7.74
N ALA A 39 -0.76 6.68 -7.31
CA ALA A 39 -1.90 5.97 -6.71
C ALA A 39 -2.63 5.04 -7.68
N LYS A 40 -2.62 5.31 -9.00
CA LYS A 40 -3.22 4.41 -10.00
C LYS A 40 -2.38 3.16 -10.17
N ARG A 41 -1.04 3.28 -10.15
CA ARG A 41 -0.16 2.10 -10.07
C ARG A 41 -0.40 1.33 -8.78
N GLY A 42 -0.59 2.04 -7.67
CA GLY A 42 -0.94 1.45 -6.38
C GLY A 42 -2.25 0.66 -6.41
N GLU A 43 -3.30 1.23 -7.00
CA GLU A 43 -4.61 0.59 -7.20
C GLU A 43 -4.49 -0.68 -8.06
N ALA A 44 -3.73 -0.61 -9.15
CA ALA A 44 -3.46 -1.76 -10.00
C ALA A 44 -2.75 -2.88 -9.23
N ILE A 45 -1.72 -2.57 -8.43
CA ILE A 45 -1.06 -3.54 -7.56
C ILE A 45 -2.08 -4.12 -6.55
N PHE A 46 -2.90 -3.26 -5.93
CA PHE A 46 -3.84 -3.65 -4.88
C PHE A 46 -4.93 -4.61 -5.37
N SER A 47 -5.36 -4.47 -6.62
CA SER A 47 -6.42 -5.27 -7.26
C SER A 47 -5.90 -6.48 -8.05
N THR A 48 -4.59 -6.54 -8.35
CA THR A 48 -4.01 -7.64 -9.13
C THR A 48 -4.13 -8.97 -8.38
N LYS A 49 -4.74 -9.96 -9.04
CA LYS A 49 -4.83 -11.33 -8.54
C LYS A 49 -3.57 -12.11 -8.90
N ASN A 50 -3.04 -12.83 -7.93
CA ASN A 50 -1.85 -13.67 -8.04
C ASN A 50 -2.09 -15.01 -7.35
N LYS A 51 -1.35 -16.04 -7.77
CA LYS A 51 -1.27 -17.29 -7.00
C LYS A 51 -0.39 -17.04 -5.78
N GLY A 52 -1.03 -16.72 -4.66
CA GLY A 52 -0.40 -16.30 -3.42
C GLY A 52 -0.25 -17.44 -2.43
N LYS A 53 -0.31 -17.08 -1.14
CA LYS A 53 -0.22 -18.01 -0.02
C LYS A 53 -1.20 -19.17 -0.14
N ASN A 54 -0.72 -20.36 0.21
CA ASN A 54 -1.48 -21.62 0.13
C ASN A 54 -2.07 -21.89 -1.26
N ASP A 55 -1.39 -21.44 -2.31
CA ASP A 55 -1.80 -21.56 -3.72
C ASP A 55 -3.14 -20.89 -4.05
N ALA A 56 -3.67 -20.06 -3.14
CA ALA A 56 -4.93 -19.35 -3.35
C ALA A 56 -4.77 -18.20 -4.34
N LEU A 57 -5.83 -17.91 -5.11
CA LEU A 57 -5.87 -16.74 -5.99
C LEU A 57 -6.22 -15.49 -5.15
N LEU A 58 -5.24 -14.62 -4.92
CA LEU A 58 -5.30 -13.52 -3.96
C LEU A 58 -4.96 -12.18 -4.58
N SER A 59 -5.57 -11.13 -4.05
CA SER A 59 -5.16 -9.73 -4.20
C SER A 59 -5.14 -9.07 -2.82
N CYS A 60 -4.68 -7.82 -2.70
CA CYS A 60 -4.82 -7.09 -1.44
C CYS A 60 -6.31 -6.92 -1.06
N GLN A 61 -7.19 -6.76 -2.05
CA GLN A 61 -8.64 -6.67 -1.88
C GLN A 61 -9.27 -7.94 -1.31
N SER A 62 -8.62 -9.11 -1.45
CA SER A 62 -9.12 -10.35 -0.86
C SER A 62 -9.28 -10.26 0.66
N CYS A 63 -8.43 -9.48 1.34
CA CYS A 63 -8.56 -9.23 2.78
C CYS A 63 -9.18 -7.87 3.10
N HIS A 64 -8.97 -6.85 2.25
CA HIS A 64 -9.25 -5.45 2.58
C HIS A 64 -10.48 -4.86 1.87
N ASN A 65 -11.21 -5.64 1.08
CA ASN A 65 -12.25 -5.20 0.14
C ASN A 65 -11.72 -4.24 -0.93
N ALA A 66 -12.58 -3.91 -1.90
CA ALA A 66 -12.32 -2.84 -2.86
C ALA A 66 -12.51 -1.46 -2.21
N ASP A 67 -13.55 -1.30 -1.39
CA ASP A 67 -13.80 -0.08 -0.63
C ASP A 67 -13.06 -0.11 0.72
N LEU A 68 -11.93 0.61 0.77
CA LEU A 68 -11.06 0.69 1.94
C LEU A 68 -11.66 1.49 3.11
N LYS A 69 -12.83 2.12 2.94
CA LYS A 69 -13.57 2.82 4.00
C LYS A 69 -14.43 1.89 4.84
N THR A 70 -14.58 0.64 4.41
CA THR A 70 -15.38 -0.38 5.10
C THR A 70 -14.51 -1.34 5.88
N SER A 71 -15.06 -1.90 6.95
CA SER A 71 -14.42 -3.03 7.63
C SER A 71 -14.45 -4.25 6.71
N ALA A 72 -13.39 -5.06 6.80
CA ALA A 72 -13.23 -6.26 5.98
C ALA A 72 -12.93 -7.48 6.86
N THR A 73 -12.73 -8.64 6.24
CA THR A 73 -12.41 -9.88 6.95
C THR A 73 -11.16 -10.49 6.37
N ASN A 74 -10.19 -10.81 7.23
CA ASN A 74 -9.01 -11.54 6.82
C ASN A 74 -9.39 -12.98 6.45
N ILE A 75 -9.26 -13.35 5.19
CA ILE A 75 -9.69 -14.66 4.67
C ILE A 75 -8.96 -15.88 5.28
N PHE A 76 -7.80 -15.68 5.93
CA PHE A 76 -7.04 -16.77 6.54
C PHE A 76 -7.34 -16.97 8.02
N THR A 77 -7.78 -15.92 8.71
CA THR A 77 -7.95 -15.92 10.17
C THR A 77 -9.38 -15.64 10.60
N ASN A 78 -10.27 -15.27 9.67
CA ASN A 78 -11.64 -14.82 9.91
C ASN A 78 -11.75 -13.63 10.88
N LYS A 79 -10.65 -12.91 11.12
CA LYS A 79 -10.64 -11.72 11.97
C LYS A 79 -11.15 -10.51 11.20
N THR A 80 -11.94 -9.68 11.86
CA THR A 80 -12.32 -8.35 11.37
C THR A 80 -11.08 -7.48 11.20
N LEU A 81 -11.02 -6.77 10.08
CA LEU A 81 -10.05 -5.74 9.79
C LEU A 81 -10.77 -4.40 9.77
N GLU A 82 -10.39 -3.50 10.67
CA GLU A 82 -10.85 -2.10 10.64
C GLU A 82 -10.50 -1.45 9.29
N PRO A 83 -11.28 -0.44 8.85
CA PRO A 83 -11.05 0.27 7.58
C PRO A 83 -9.58 0.65 7.40
N LEU A 84 -9.10 0.53 6.16
CA LEU A 84 -7.70 0.78 5.82
C LEU A 84 -7.46 2.24 5.42
N ALA A 85 -8.50 2.93 4.93
CA ALA A 85 -8.44 4.32 4.52
C ALA A 85 -8.27 5.27 5.73
N PRO A 86 -7.21 6.11 5.77
CA PRO A 86 -7.02 7.09 6.84
C PRO A 86 -8.15 8.12 6.99
N SER A 87 -8.91 8.37 5.91
CA SER A 87 -10.06 9.29 5.92
C SER A 87 -11.18 8.89 6.89
N VAL A 88 -11.32 7.60 7.19
CA VAL A 88 -12.28 7.06 8.18
C VAL A 88 -11.60 6.36 9.36
N ASN A 89 -10.29 6.08 9.27
CA ASN A 89 -9.50 5.49 10.34
C ASN A 89 -8.12 6.16 10.46
N PRO A 90 -8.01 7.31 11.16
CA PRO A 90 -6.77 8.09 11.24
C PRO A 90 -5.58 7.37 11.89
N ALA A 91 -5.81 6.24 12.58
CA ALA A 91 -4.72 5.40 13.10
C ALA A 91 -3.97 4.67 11.98
N ARG A 92 -4.57 4.49 10.79
CA ARG A 92 -3.91 3.87 9.64
C ARG A 92 -2.83 4.78 9.07
N LEU A 93 -1.75 4.15 8.59
CA LEU A 93 -0.60 4.84 8.01
C LEU A 93 -0.06 5.93 8.94
N SER A 94 0.07 5.63 10.24
CA SER A 94 0.59 6.56 11.24
C SER A 94 1.85 6.05 11.95
N ASP A 95 2.01 4.71 12.08
CA ASP A 95 3.19 4.07 12.66
C ASP A 95 4.04 3.38 11.57
N VAL A 96 5.26 3.87 11.37
CA VAL A 96 6.18 3.38 10.33
C VAL A 96 6.55 1.90 10.53
N LYS A 97 6.71 1.44 11.78
CA LYS A 97 7.07 0.06 12.08
C LYS A 97 5.92 -0.88 11.73
N GLU A 98 4.69 -0.46 12.01
CA GLU A 98 3.50 -1.22 11.65
C GLU A 98 3.32 -1.31 10.14
N VAL A 99 3.48 -0.18 9.44
CA VAL A 99 3.41 -0.13 7.97
C VAL A 99 4.48 -1.02 7.34
N LYS A 100 5.75 -0.90 7.74
CA LYS A 100 6.85 -1.73 7.23
C LYS A 100 6.55 -3.22 7.45
N LYS A 101 6.04 -3.60 8.64
CA LYS A 101 5.65 -4.98 8.97
C LYS A 101 4.56 -5.51 8.05
N TRP A 102 3.47 -4.75 7.88
CA TRP A 102 2.31 -5.23 7.11
C TRP A 102 2.54 -5.19 5.61
N LEU A 103 3.23 -4.19 5.05
CA LEU A 103 3.63 -4.23 3.64
C LEU A 103 4.46 -5.49 3.37
N LYS A 104 5.47 -5.78 4.20
CA LYS A 104 6.29 -6.99 4.02
C LYS A 104 5.46 -8.28 4.06
N ARG A 105 4.54 -8.42 5.03
CA ARG A 105 3.70 -9.63 5.17
C ARG A 105 2.69 -9.75 4.04
N ASN A 106 1.98 -8.67 3.73
CA ASN A 106 0.90 -8.69 2.74
C ASN A 106 1.45 -8.91 1.33
N PHE A 107 2.59 -8.32 0.97
CA PHE A 107 3.26 -8.64 -0.30
C PHE A 107 3.68 -10.11 -0.36
N LYS A 108 4.19 -10.69 0.73
CA LYS A 108 4.51 -12.14 0.76
C LYS A 108 3.27 -13.01 0.66
N ASP A 109 2.17 -12.62 1.28
CA ASP A 109 0.92 -13.37 1.21
C ASP A 109 0.30 -13.32 -0.20
N VAL A 110 0.32 -12.15 -0.87
CA VAL A 110 -0.32 -11.98 -2.19
C VAL A 110 0.61 -12.36 -3.34
N PHE A 111 1.87 -11.91 -3.32
CA PHE A 111 2.82 -12.01 -4.45
C PHE A 111 3.97 -13.00 -4.21
N LEU A 112 4.03 -13.65 -3.04
CA LEU A 112 5.11 -14.58 -2.66
C LEU A 112 6.53 -13.96 -2.68
N ARG A 113 6.62 -12.63 -2.64
CA ARG A 113 7.88 -11.86 -2.58
C ARG A 113 7.71 -10.59 -1.75
N GLU A 114 8.79 -9.91 -1.44
CA GLU A 114 8.70 -8.55 -0.90
C GLU A 114 8.42 -7.55 -2.03
N GLY A 115 7.61 -6.52 -1.73
CA GLY A 115 7.43 -5.39 -2.63
C GLY A 115 8.71 -4.55 -2.71
N ASN A 116 9.04 -4.05 -3.89
CA ASN A 116 10.12 -3.08 -4.07
C ASN A 116 9.70 -1.69 -3.56
N ALA A 117 10.63 -0.74 -3.53
CA ALA A 117 10.37 0.61 -3.00
C ALA A 117 9.25 1.35 -3.75
N GLN A 118 9.24 1.26 -5.08
CA GLN A 118 8.21 1.88 -5.91
C GLN A 118 6.83 1.27 -5.64
N GLU A 119 6.73 -0.07 -5.61
CA GLU A 119 5.47 -0.76 -5.32
C GLU A 119 4.91 -0.42 -3.94
N LYS A 120 5.79 -0.34 -2.93
CA LYS A 120 5.41 0.06 -1.57
C LYS A 120 4.87 1.49 -1.55
N GLY A 121 5.58 2.43 -2.18
CA GLY A 121 5.17 3.83 -2.24
C GLY A 121 3.89 4.04 -3.03
N ASP A 122 3.74 3.38 -4.18
CA ASP A 122 2.54 3.41 -5.01
C ASP A 122 1.31 2.91 -4.22
N VAL A 123 1.44 1.78 -3.51
CA VAL A 123 0.36 1.25 -2.65
C VAL A 123 0.04 2.20 -1.50
N LEU A 124 1.03 2.84 -0.87
CA LEU A 124 0.78 3.82 0.18
C LEU A 124 0.05 5.06 -0.35
N TYR A 125 0.42 5.54 -1.53
CA TYR A 125 -0.26 6.66 -2.20
C TYR A 125 -1.71 6.31 -2.56
N TYR A 126 -1.97 5.07 -3.00
CA TYR A 126 -3.33 4.59 -3.21
C TYR A 126 -4.14 4.56 -1.92
N ILE A 127 -3.63 3.97 -0.84
CA ILE A 127 -4.37 3.84 0.42
C ILE A 127 -4.67 5.21 1.04
N VAL A 128 -3.70 6.12 1.05
CA VAL A 128 -3.89 7.47 1.63
C VAL A 128 -4.83 8.33 0.79
N SER A 129 -5.04 7.99 -0.49
CA SER A 129 -5.99 8.68 -1.38
C SER A 129 -7.43 8.22 -1.20
N GLN A 130 -7.69 7.18 -0.41
CA GLN A 130 -9.03 6.62 -0.23
C GLN A 130 -9.88 7.45 0.73
#